data_AF-A0A1G8KRV4-F1
#
_entry.id   AF-A0A1G8KRV4-F1
#
_cell.length_a   1.000
_cell.length_b   1.000
_cell.length_c   1.000
_cell.angle_alpha   90.00
_cell.angle_beta   90.00
_cell.angle_gamma   90.00
#
_symmetry.space_group_name_H-M   'P 1'
#
loop_
_entity.id
_entity.type
_entity.pdbx_description
1 polymer ?
#
loop_
_entity_poly.entity_id
_entity_poly.type
_entity_poly.pdbx_seq_one_letter_code
_entity_poly.pdbx_strand_id
1 'polypeptide(L)'
;MRIISIYNFGKVVNEVICTMYVCICHAVTEKQVRQAVSDGAVDVKTLKQKLGVGSECGRCIQATLEVIQSQMDKEPCYYEVA
;
A
#
# COMPACT_ATOMS: atom_id res chain seq x y z
N MET A 1 31.05 -21.46 8.28
CA MET A 1 31.63 -20.21 8.82
C MET A 1 30.82 -19.06 8.22
N ARG A 2 29.97 -18.43 9.04
CA ARG A 2 28.93 -17.49 8.60
C ARG A 2 29.60 -16.17 8.20
N ILE A 3 29.62 -15.85 6.90
CA ILE A 3 29.92 -14.49 6.45
C ILE A 3 28.65 -13.68 6.68
N ILE A 4 28.71 -12.86 7.72
CA ILE A 4 27.64 -11.99 8.19
C ILE A 4 27.54 -10.87 7.15
N SER A 5 26.42 -10.81 6.43
CA SER A 5 26.14 -9.82 5.39
C SER A 5 26.18 -8.41 5.99
N ILE A 6 27.24 -7.67 5.63
CA ILE A 6 27.68 -6.40 6.24
C ILE A 6 27.00 -5.15 5.65
N TYR A 7 25.82 -5.26 5.04
CA TYR A 7 25.04 -4.08 4.64
C TYR A 7 23.72 -3.98 5.41
N ASN A 8 23.85 -3.89 6.73
CA ASN A 8 22.83 -3.34 7.65
C ASN A 8 22.79 -1.80 7.60
N PHE A 9 23.05 -1.20 6.44
CA PHE A 9 22.92 0.24 6.18
C PHE A 9 21.62 0.57 5.42
N GLY A 10 20.98 -0.42 4.77
CA GLY A 10 19.79 -0.26 3.92
C GLY A 10 18.43 -0.27 4.64
N LYS A 11 18.38 -0.06 5.96
CA LYS A 11 17.11 0.06 6.73
C LYS A 11 16.72 1.52 7.04
N VAL A 12 17.52 2.51 6.65
CA VAL A 12 17.23 3.96 6.85
C VAL A 12 16.27 4.50 5.77
N VAL A 13 15.14 3.81 5.57
CA VAL A 13 13.87 4.38 5.05
C VAL A 13 12.67 3.65 5.67
N ASN A 14 12.84 3.04 6.85
CA ASN A 14 11.76 2.38 7.59
C ASN A 14 10.61 3.38 7.84
N GLU A 15 9.48 3.13 7.18
CA GLU A 15 8.21 3.83 7.31
C GLU A 15 8.20 5.33 6.95
N VAL A 16 8.41 5.67 5.68
CA VAL A 16 7.68 6.84 5.15
C VAL A 16 6.19 6.56 5.38
N ILE A 17 5.60 7.27 6.34
CA ILE A 17 4.19 7.17 6.68
C ILE A 17 3.39 7.80 5.54
N CYS A 18 3.20 7.09 4.43
CA CYS A 18 2.20 7.41 3.42
C CYS A 18 0.82 6.91 3.87
N THR A 19 0.40 7.26 5.10
CA THR A 19 -0.99 7.06 5.53
C THR A 19 -1.88 8.06 4.82
N MET A 20 -2.05 7.90 3.51
CA MET A 20 -3.08 8.61 2.78
C MET A 20 -4.38 7.83 2.89
N TYR A 21 -5.51 8.53 2.96
CA TYR A 21 -6.81 7.89 2.77
C TYR A 21 -7.02 7.60 1.29
N VAL A 22 -7.22 6.33 0.97
CA VAL A 22 -7.62 5.89 -0.37
C VAL A 22 -9.14 6.00 -0.52
N CYS A 23 -9.90 5.71 0.54
CA CYS A 23 -11.36 5.82 0.56
C CYS A 23 -11.84 6.66 1.74
N ILE A 24 -12.51 7.77 1.47
CA ILE A 24 -13.04 8.66 2.51
C ILE A 24 -14.35 8.11 3.09
N CYS A 25 -15.21 7.55 2.25
CA CYS A 25 -16.50 6.92 2.62
C CYS A 25 -16.37 5.93 3.79
N HIS A 26 -15.37 5.05 3.71
CA HIS A 26 -15.12 3.99 4.69
C HIS A 26 -13.84 4.22 5.49
N ALA A 27 -13.27 5.43 5.44
CA ALA A 27 -12.01 5.80 6.11
C ALA A 27 -10.89 4.77 5.90
N VAL A 28 -10.74 4.27 4.67
CA VAL A 28 -9.71 3.27 4.32
C VAL A 28 -8.43 3.98 3.93
N THR A 29 -7.36 3.64 4.64
CA THR A 29 -6.00 4.14 4.38
C THR A 29 -5.25 3.26 3.39
N GLU A 30 -4.25 3.85 2.75
CA GLU A 30 -3.32 3.15 1.88
C GLU A 30 -2.63 1.99 2.62
N LYS A 31 -2.20 2.20 3.88
CA LYS A 31 -1.63 1.13 4.71
C LYS A 31 -2.57 -0.07 4.84
N GLN A 32 -3.88 0.15 5.06
CA GLN A 32 -4.86 -0.93 5.14
C GLN A 32 -5.03 -1.66 3.80
N VAL A 33 -5.01 -0.95 2.68
CA VAL A 33 -5.05 -1.56 1.34
C VAL A 33 -3.79 -2.39 1.10
N ARG A 34 -2.60 -1.83 1.36
CA ARG A 34 -1.31 -2.54 1.20
C ARG A 34 -1.23 -3.80 2.07
N GLN A 35 -1.71 -3.72 3.31
CA GLN A 35 -1.78 -4.88 4.20
C GLN A 35 -2.72 -5.94 3.63
N ALA A 36 -3.92 -5.56 3.21
CA ALA A 36 -4.87 -6.52 2.64
C ALA A 36 -4.34 -7.17 1.35
N VAL A 37 -3.61 -6.42 0.50
CA VAL A 37 -2.92 -6.96 -0.68
C VAL A 37 -1.82 -7.94 -0.28
N SER A 38 -1.03 -7.61 0.76
CA SER A 38 -0.02 -8.52 1.32
C SER A 38 -0.64 -9.81 1.88
N ASP A 39 -1.87 -9.71 2.41
CA ASP A 39 -2.68 -10.85 2.87
C ASP A 39 -3.39 -11.58 1.70
N GLY A 40 -3.07 -11.24 0.44
CA GLY A 40 -3.56 -11.91 -0.77
C GLY A 40 -4.79 -11.29 -1.44
N ALA A 41 -5.30 -10.13 -0.97
CA ALA A 41 -6.38 -9.43 -1.64
C ALA A 41 -5.86 -8.62 -2.84
N VAL A 42 -5.65 -9.30 -3.98
CA VAL A 42 -5.06 -8.74 -5.21
C VAL A 42 -6.07 -8.11 -6.17
N ASP A 43 -7.31 -7.92 -5.73
CA ASP A 43 -8.39 -7.39 -6.56
C ASP A 43 -9.37 -6.52 -5.76
N VAL A 44 -9.99 -5.55 -6.44
CA VAL A 44 -10.91 -4.59 -5.82
C VAL A 44 -12.16 -5.27 -5.27
N LYS A 45 -12.60 -6.40 -5.84
CA LYS A 45 -13.78 -7.12 -5.34
C LYS A 45 -13.52 -7.71 -3.95
N THR A 46 -12.36 -8.32 -3.76
CA THR A 46 -11.92 -8.84 -2.46
C THR A 46 -11.69 -7.70 -1.46
N LEU A 47 -11.05 -6.60 -1.89
CA LEU A 47 -10.86 -5.43 -1.02
C LEU A 47 -12.19 -4.75 -0.66
N LYS A 48 -13.17 -4.72 -1.57
CA LYS A 48 -14.52 -4.20 -1.29
C LYS A 48 -15.21 -5.02 -0.20
N GLN A 49 -15.07 -6.34 -0.24
CA GLN A 49 -15.63 -7.22 0.79
C GLN A 49 -14.92 -7.06 2.14
N LYS A 50 -13.59 -6.88 2.15
CA LYS A 50 -12.80 -6.77 3.38
C LYS A 50 -12.81 -5.38 4.02
N LEU A 51 -12.73 -4.32 3.20
CA LEU A 51 -12.48 -2.93 3.63
C LEU A 51 -13.60 -1.96 3.24
N GLY A 52 -14.56 -2.35 2.41
CA GLY A 52 -15.60 -1.44 1.90
C GLY A 52 -15.12 -0.49 0.80
N VAL A 53 -13.92 -0.67 0.22
CA VAL A 53 -13.50 0.18 -0.90
C VAL A 53 -14.45 0.04 -2.09
N GLY A 54 -14.95 1.16 -2.62
CA GLY A 54 -15.88 1.15 -3.75
C GLY A 54 -17.27 0.55 -3.45
N SER A 55 -17.69 0.44 -2.18
CA SER A 55 -19.09 0.10 -1.86
C SER A 55 -20.07 1.28 -1.86
N GLU A 56 -19.57 2.52 -1.69
CA GLU A 56 -20.42 3.72 -1.67
C GLU A 56 -20.29 4.54 -2.96
N CYS A 57 -19.50 5.62 -2.98
CA CYS A 57 -19.45 6.54 -4.12
C CYS A 57 -18.56 6.09 -5.30
N GLY A 58 -17.75 5.04 -5.12
CA GLY A 58 -16.88 4.47 -6.16
C GLY A 58 -15.64 5.29 -6.55
N ARG A 59 -15.48 6.53 -6.06
CA ARG A 59 -14.37 7.43 -6.47
C ARG A 59 -12.96 6.90 -6.14
N CYS A 60 -12.85 6.05 -5.13
CA CYS A 60 -11.58 5.47 -4.71
C CYS A 60 -11.11 4.29 -5.58
N ILE A 61 -11.93 3.78 -6.51
CA ILE A 61 -11.64 2.52 -7.24
C ILE A 61 -10.32 2.64 -8.02
N GLN A 62 -10.15 3.73 -8.78
CA GLN A 62 -8.94 3.95 -9.58
C GLN A 62 -7.68 4.04 -8.69
N ALA A 63 -7.72 4.86 -7.64
CA ALA A 63 -6.63 4.97 -6.68
C ALA A 63 -6.33 3.64 -5.97
N THR A 64 -7.35 2.83 -5.67
CA THR A 64 -7.18 1.50 -5.08
C THR A 64 -6.43 0.58 -6.04
N LEU A 65 -6.77 0.58 -7.33
CA LEU A 65 -6.08 -0.21 -8.36
C LEU A 65 -4.61 0.19 -8.50
N GLU A 66 -4.32 1.49 -8.48
CA GLU A 66 -2.95 2.01 -8.51
C GLU A 66 -2.12 1.53 -7.31
N VAL A 67 -2.72 1.50 -6.12
CA VAL A 67 -2.06 0.99 -4.91
C VAL A 67 -1.78 -0.52 -5.02
N ILE A 68 -2.72 -1.31 -5.56
CA ILE A 68 -2.53 -2.74 -5.81
C ILE A 68 -1.37 -2.95 -6.78
N GLN A 69 -1.39 -2.26 -7.93
CA GLN A 69 -0.36 -2.36 -8.95
C GLN A 69 1.01 -1.96 -8.38
N SER A 70 1.07 -0.83 -7.67
CA SER A 70 2.30 -0.37 -7.00
C SER A 70 2.80 -1.35 -5.94
N GLN A 71 1.93 -2.14 -5.29
CA GLN A 71 2.36 -3.20 -4.36
C GLN A 71 2.99 -4.37 -5.10
N MET A 72 2.48 -4.68 -6.28
CA MET A 72 2.98 -5.78 -7.11
C MET A 72 4.31 -5.41 -7.77
N ASP A 73 4.50 -4.15 -8.14
CA ASP A 73 5.69 -3.67 -8.85
C ASP A 73 6.86 -3.26 -7.94
N LYS A 74 6.64 -3.17 -6.62
CA LYS A 74 7.63 -2.84 -5.56
C LYS A 74 8.76 -1.90 -6.02
N GLU A 75 8.42 -0.66 -6.34
CA GLU A 75 9.31 0.48 -6.12
C GLU A 75 8.69 1.44 -5.09
N PRO A 76 9.48 1.96 -4.13
CA PRO A 76 9.03 2.99 -3.21
C PRO A 76 8.91 4.34 -3.94
N CYS A 77 7.78 5.01 -3.75
CA CYS A 77 7.58 6.38 -4.24
C CYS A 77 8.51 7.34 -3.46
N TYR A 78 9.60 7.75 -4.10
CA TYR A 78 10.53 8.75 -3.59
C TYR A 78 10.05 10.15 -4.02
N TYR A 79 9.92 11.07 -3.07
CA TYR A 79 9.79 12.49 -3.34
C TYR A 79 11.09 13.20 -2.94
N GLU A 80 11.64 14.01 -3.84
CA GLU A 80 12.77 14.88 -3.54
C GLU A 80 12.29 16.09 -2.75
N VAL A 81 12.95 16.37 -1.62
CA VAL A 81 12.83 17.66 -0.92
C VAL A 81 13.96 18.56 -1.39
N ALA A 82 13.60 19.73 -1.94
CA ALA A 82 14.53 20.78 -2.33
C ALA A 82 14.94 21.64 -1.12
#